data_AF-A0A1L3J025-F1
#
_entry.id   AF-A0A1L3J025-F1
#
_cell.length_a   1.000
_cell.length_b   1.000
_cell.length_c   1.000
_cell.angle_alpha   90.00
_cell.angle_beta   90.00
_cell.angle_gamma   90.00
#
_symmetry.space_group_name_H-M   'P 1'
#
loop_
_entity.id
_entity.type
_entity.pdbx_description
1 polymer ?
#
loop_
_entity_poly.entity_id
_entity_poly.type
_entity_poly.pdbx_seq_one_letter_code
_entity_poly.pdbx_strand_id
1 'polypeptide(L)'
;EDSIQEVYKKCLGKVHHNSDHNMIVNWGLIISLQLFSAIGMDASRANRRHFRIVRGQAISIEKVPWQVSLQAYGMHVCGGCILSPSIILTAAHCTNGFRPNQLQIRAGSNYCKSGGQVVQIKKVRVHSKFNINTFENDVAILHLSNNLKFGLTTKSIQLADRTPTKGNVLVSGWGTTSENSFIHSPHLQYVDLKIIDRMCCHSRGYAKENKIITDGMICAVGNNKDACQGDSGGPLVKAGKLVGIVSWGIGCARKEYP
;
A
#
# COMPACT_ATOMS: atom_id res chain seq x y z
N GLU A 1 -19.64 14.77 1.13
CA GLU A 1 -18.60 13.76 1.45
C GLU A 1 -18.80 12.59 0.52
N ASP A 2 -17.99 12.48 -0.52
CA ASP A 2 -18.21 11.45 -1.52
C ASP A 2 -17.74 10.09 -0.99
N SER A 3 -18.68 9.16 -0.85
CA SER A 3 -18.37 7.77 -0.46
C SER A 3 -17.48 7.10 -1.51
N ILE A 4 -16.78 6.00 -1.17
CA ILE A 4 -16.03 5.19 -2.16
C ILE A 4 -16.89 4.87 -3.39
N GLN A 5 -18.19 4.65 -3.17
CA GLN A 5 -19.14 4.36 -4.25
C GLN A 5 -19.35 5.55 -5.17
N GLU A 6 -19.31 6.77 -4.67
CA GLU A 6 -19.48 7.99 -5.45
C GLU A 6 -18.21 8.35 -6.23
N VAL A 7 -17.03 8.14 -5.64
CA VAL A 7 -15.75 8.21 -6.36
C VAL A 7 -15.67 7.14 -7.45
N TYR A 8 -16.06 5.91 -7.12
CA TYR A 8 -16.10 4.79 -8.08
C TYR A 8 -17.11 5.04 -9.20
N LYS A 9 -18.30 5.60 -8.88
CA LYS A 9 -19.31 6.02 -9.87
C LYS A 9 -18.82 7.17 -10.76
N LYS A 10 -18.16 8.19 -10.20
CA LYS A 10 -17.59 9.31 -10.98
C LYS A 10 -16.47 8.85 -11.94
N CYS A 11 -15.70 7.83 -11.57
CA CYS A 11 -14.69 7.26 -12.47
C CYS A 11 -15.29 6.31 -13.52
N LEU A 12 -16.30 5.50 -13.18
CA LEU A 12 -16.96 4.59 -14.15
C LEU A 12 -17.90 5.33 -15.12
N GLY A 13 -18.55 6.40 -14.68
CA GLY A 13 -19.50 7.17 -15.48
C GLY A 13 -18.88 7.98 -16.62
N LYS A 14 -17.55 8.14 -16.66
CA LYS A 14 -16.85 8.83 -17.75
C LYS A 14 -16.61 7.97 -19.00
N VAL A 15 -16.95 6.68 -18.96
CA VAL A 15 -16.82 5.77 -20.13
C VAL A 15 -18.12 5.68 -20.94
N HIS A 16 -19.25 6.15 -20.41
CA HIS A 16 -20.50 6.23 -21.15
C HIS A 16 -21.30 7.47 -20.71
N HIS A 17 -21.19 8.55 -21.47
CA HIS A 17 -22.36 9.35 -21.85
C HIS A 17 -21.97 10.41 -22.89
N ASN A 18 -22.21 10.05 -24.14
CA ASN A 18 -22.82 11.00 -25.07
C ASN A 18 -24.33 10.99 -24.77
N SER A 19 -24.98 12.13 -24.99
CA SER A 19 -26.44 12.33 -25.03
C SER A 19 -27.21 12.49 -23.70
N ASP A 20 -27.75 13.71 -23.57
CA ASP A 20 -29.13 14.09 -23.19
C ASP A 20 -29.57 14.26 -21.72
N HIS A 21 -29.78 15.56 -21.41
CA HIS A 21 -30.96 16.20 -20.80
C HIS A 21 -31.42 15.96 -19.33
N ASN A 22 -31.64 17.12 -18.68
CA ASN A 22 -32.58 17.52 -17.61
C ASN A 22 -32.34 16.96 -16.19
N MET A 23 -32.01 17.75 -15.16
CA MET A 23 -32.66 18.90 -14.48
C MET A 23 -33.21 18.46 -13.11
N ILE A 24 -33.10 19.40 -12.15
CA ILE A 24 -33.76 19.53 -10.84
C ILE A 24 -32.95 19.11 -9.61
N VAL A 25 -32.59 20.15 -8.86
CA VAL A 25 -32.02 20.22 -7.51
C VAL A 25 -33.18 20.31 -6.51
N ASN A 26 -33.11 19.64 -5.35
CA ASN A 26 -33.90 20.07 -4.20
C ASN A 26 -33.16 19.83 -2.88
N TRP A 27 -33.07 20.88 -2.06
CA TRP A 27 -32.45 20.92 -0.75
C TRP A 27 -33.52 20.71 0.34
N GLY A 28 -33.24 19.90 1.35
CA GLY A 28 -34.12 19.71 2.50
C GLY A 28 -33.34 19.36 3.76
N LEU A 29 -33.31 20.29 4.71
CA LEU A 29 -32.66 20.25 6.02
C LEU A 29 -33.79 20.16 7.07
N ILE A 30 -33.81 19.14 7.93
CA ILE A 30 -34.53 19.20 9.22
C ILE A 30 -33.72 18.45 10.29
N ILE A 31 -33.42 19.19 11.36
CA ILE A 31 -32.78 18.77 12.61
C ILE A 31 -33.89 18.36 13.59
N SER A 32 -33.70 17.27 14.34
CA SER A 32 -34.43 17.07 15.60
C SER A 32 -33.58 16.32 16.62
N LEU A 33 -33.31 17.00 17.74
CA LEU A 33 -32.75 16.48 18.99
C LEU A 33 -33.60 15.35 19.56
N GLN A 34 -32.97 14.28 20.05
CA GLN A 34 -33.51 13.50 21.16
C GLN A 34 -32.44 13.22 22.22
N LEU A 35 -32.77 13.64 23.44
CA LEU A 35 -32.11 13.32 24.69
C LEU A 35 -32.54 11.91 25.12
N PHE A 36 -31.58 11.03 25.40
CA PHE A 36 -31.80 9.84 26.22
C PHE A 36 -30.68 9.74 27.25
N SER A 37 -31.08 9.80 28.52
CA SER A 37 -30.27 9.49 29.70
C SER A 37 -30.22 7.97 29.90
N ALA A 38 -29.03 7.43 30.13
CA ALA A 38 -28.85 6.12 30.76
C ALA A 38 -27.55 6.13 31.58
N ILE A 39 -27.71 5.82 32.86
CA ILE A 39 -26.65 5.53 33.84
C ILE A 39 -26.19 4.08 33.62
N GLY A 40 -24.89 3.80 33.69
CA GLY A 40 -24.42 2.41 33.77
C GLY A 40 -22.93 2.19 33.57
N MET A 41 -22.22 2.08 34.69
CA MET A 41 -21.05 1.24 35.01
C MET A 41 -19.76 1.30 34.16
N ASP A 42 -18.69 1.43 34.93
CA ASP A 42 -17.28 1.44 34.59
C ASP A 42 -16.83 0.17 33.84
N ALA A 43 -16.05 0.40 32.77
CA ALA A 43 -15.03 -0.52 32.35
C ALA A 43 -13.91 0.34 31.77
N SER A 44 -12.81 0.42 32.51
CA SER A 44 -11.55 1.02 32.11
C SER A 44 -11.09 0.34 30.82
N ARG A 45 -11.53 0.89 29.68
CA ARG A 45 -11.14 0.40 28.37
C ARG A 45 -9.73 0.91 28.15
N ALA A 46 -8.75 0.09 28.54
CA ALA A 46 -7.34 0.28 28.23
C ALA A 46 -7.25 0.66 26.75
N ASN A 47 -7.03 1.95 26.51
CA ASN A 47 -6.97 2.54 25.19
C ASN A 47 -5.65 2.07 24.57
N ARG A 48 -5.66 0.85 24.01
CA ARG A 48 -4.59 0.39 23.13
C ARG A 48 -4.61 1.29 21.91
N ARG A 49 -3.84 2.37 21.96
CA ARG A 49 -3.54 3.22 20.81
C ARG A 49 -2.88 2.32 19.76
N HIS A 50 -3.67 1.84 18.81
CA HIS A 50 -3.16 1.05 17.70
C HIS A 50 -2.52 1.98 16.67
N PHE A 51 -1.19 1.95 16.60
CA PHE A 51 -0.40 2.63 15.58
C PHE A 51 -0.52 1.83 14.25
N ARG A 52 -1.22 2.36 13.25
CA ARG A 52 -1.64 1.67 11.99
C ARG A 52 -1.32 2.48 10.73
N ILE A 53 -0.79 1.91 9.62
CA ILE A 53 -0.89 2.45 8.21
C ILE A 53 -2.08 3.38 8.12
N VAL A 54 -2.09 4.58 7.51
CA VAL A 54 -3.20 5.56 7.72
C VAL A 54 -4.59 4.89 7.79
N ARG A 55 -5.12 4.72 9.03
CA ARG A 55 -6.37 3.98 9.37
C ARG A 55 -6.48 2.50 8.95
N GLY A 56 -5.37 1.79 8.90
CA GLY A 56 -5.18 0.37 8.62
C GLY A 56 -5.47 -0.50 9.83
N GLN A 57 -5.22 -1.79 9.72
CA GLN A 57 -5.49 -2.77 10.77
C GLN A 57 -4.31 -3.72 10.92
N ALA A 58 -4.10 -4.25 12.12
CA ALA A 58 -3.06 -5.25 12.34
C ALA A 58 -3.40 -6.54 11.58
N ILE A 59 -2.39 -7.17 10.98
CA ILE A 59 -2.52 -8.45 10.29
C ILE A 59 -1.42 -9.40 10.75
N SER A 60 -1.74 -10.69 10.85
CA SER A 60 -0.74 -11.72 11.08
C SER A 60 0.06 -11.97 9.80
N ILE A 61 1.37 -12.14 9.92
CA ILE A 61 2.27 -12.53 8.83
C ILE A 61 1.83 -13.83 8.15
N GLU A 62 1.13 -14.72 8.85
CA GLU A 62 0.56 -15.95 8.26
C GLU A 62 -0.50 -15.68 7.17
N LYS A 63 -1.15 -14.50 7.20
CA LYS A 63 -2.13 -14.09 6.19
C LYS A 63 -1.49 -13.43 4.97
N VAL A 64 -0.27 -12.93 5.12
CA VAL A 64 0.53 -12.29 4.06
C VAL A 64 1.97 -12.81 4.08
N PRO A 65 2.18 -14.15 3.97
CA PRO A 65 3.47 -14.79 4.24
C PRO A 65 4.57 -14.45 3.22
N TRP A 66 4.22 -13.73 2.16
CA TRP A 66 5.14 -13.17 1.17
C TRP A 66 5.73 -11.82 1.58
N GLN A 67 5.16 -11.13 2.57
CA GLN A 67 5.62 -9.81 2.99
C GLN A 67 7.04 -9.90 3.58
N VAL A 68 7.90 -8.98 3.16
CA VAL A 68 9.20 -8.78 3.81
C VAL A 68 9.40 -7.32 4.21
N SER A 69 10.20 -7.14 5.24
CA SER A 69 10.81 -5.86 5.60
C SER A 69 12.17 -5.79 4.94
N LEU A 70 12.37 -4.85 4.02
CA LEU A 70 13.68 -4.46 3.53
C LEU A 70 14.32 -3.49 4.53
N GLN A 71 15.56 -3.79 4.89
CA GLN A 71 16.29 -3.07 5.92
C GLN A 71 17.63 -2.57 5.40
N ALA A 72 17.96 -1.32 5.70
CA ALA A 72 19.28 -0.76 5.54
C ALA A 72 19.94 -0.63 6.92
N TYR A 73 21.15 -1.15 7.09
CA TYR A 73 21.86 -1.17 8.38
C TYR A 73 21.01 -1.73 9.54
N GLY A 74 20.18 -2.74 9.26
CA GLY A 74 19.27 -3.37 10.23
C GLY A 74 17.98 -2.60 10.52
N MET A 75 17.79 -1.42 9.94
CA MET A 75 16.61 -0.58 10.13
C MET A 75 15.65 -0.70 8.95
N HIS A 76 14.35 -0.85 9.23
CA HIS A 76 13.31 -0.90 8.19
C HIS A 76 13.29 0.39 7.36
N VAL A 77 13.36 0.25 6.04
CA VAL A 77 13.31 1.37 5.08
C VAL A 77 12.19 1.22 4.06
N CYS A 78 11.88 -0.02 3.67
CA CYS A 78 10.87 -0.34 2.67
C CYS A 78 10.28 -1.73 2.90
N GLY A 79 9.19 -2.04 2.23
CA GLY A 79 8.67 -3.38 2.02
C GLY A 79 9.32 -4.13 0.85
N GLY A 80 8.83 -5.34 0.66
CA GLY A 80 9.14 -6.22 -0.46
C GLY A 80 8.21 -7.42 -0.45
N CYS A 81 8.29 -8.27 -1.47
CA CYS A 81 7.61 -9.56 -1.48
C CYS A 81 8.48 -10.70 -2.01
N ILE A 82 8.22 -11.91 -1.50
CA ILE A 82 8.95 -13.13 -1.85
C ILE A 82 8.42 -13.67 -3.19
N LEU A 83 9.28 -13.79 -4.20
CA LEU A 83 8.96 -14.49 -5.45
C LEU A 83 9.43 -15.94 -5.42
N SER A 84 10.56 -16.21 -4.77
CA SER A 84 11.10 -17.55 -4.55
C SER A 84 11.96 -17.57 -3.27
N PRO A 85 12.45 -18.74 -2.82
CA PRO A 85 13.28 -18.82 -1.61
C PRO A 85 14.50 -17.88 -1.60
N SER A 86 15.01 -17.47 -2.76
CA SER A 86 16.20 -16.60 -2.86
C SER A 86 15.94 -15.29 -3.61
N ILE A 87 14.69 -14.99 -3.97
CA ILE A 87 14.34 -13.85 -4.82
C ILE A 87 13.27 -13.02 -4.14
N ILE A 88 13.59 -11.75 -3.89
CA ILE A 88 12.68 -10.73 -3.39
C ILE A 88 12.44 -9.70 -4.49
N LEU A 89 11.20 -9.26 -4.62
CA LEU A 89 10.79 -8.12 -5.44
C LEU A 89 10.52 -6.92 -4.54
N THR A 90 11.00 -5.75 -4.95
CA THR A 90 10.77 -4.47 -4.27
C THR A 90 10.78 -3.32 -5.30
N ALA A 91 10.59 -2.09 -4.85
CA ALA A 91 10.75 -0.91 -5.68
C ALA A 91 12.24 -0.59 -5.88
N ALA A 92 12.61 -0.07 -7.06
CA ALA A 92 14.00 0.27 -7.35
C ALA A 92 14.51 1.39 -6.45
N HIS A 93 13.69 2.41 -6.18
CA HIS A 93 14.08 3.54 -5.34
C HIS A 93 14.47 3.12 -3.91
N CYS A 94 13.89 2.02 -3.40
CA CYS A 94 14.22 1.47 -2.07
C CYS A 94 15.67 0.96 -1.96
N THR A 95 16.35 0.74 -3.09
CA THR A 95 17.73 0.25 -3.14
C THR A 95 18.73 1.36 -3.47
N ASN A 96 18.25 2.55 -3.83
CA ASN A 96 19.09 3.63 -4.30
C ASN A 96 20.04 4.12 -3.19
N GLY A 97 21.31 4.32 -3.53
CA GLY A 97 22.33 4.76 -2.57
C GLY A 97 22.87 3.68 -1.62
N PHE A 98 22.37 2.44 -1.68
CA PHE A 98 22.84 1.34 -0.84
C PHE A 98 23.63 0.29 -1.63
N ARG A 99 24.71 -0.21 -1.05
CA ARG A 99 25.42 -1.42 -1.51
C ARG A 99 24.69 -2.67 -1.02
N PRO A 100 24.77 -3.81 -1.74
CA PRO A 100 24.11 -5.05 -1.31
C PRO A 100 24.41 -5.47 0.14
N ASN A 101 25.66 -5.33 0.60
CA ASN A 101 26.06 -5.68 1.97
C ASN A 101 25.56 -4.71 3.06
N GLN A 102 24.94 -3.60 2.67
CA GLN A 102 24.26 -2.67 3.59
C GLN A 102 22.77 -3.00 3.72
N LEU A 103 22.27 -3.90 2.87
CA LEU A 103 20.87 -4.30 2.80
C LEU A 103 20.67 -5.74 3.30
N GLN A 104 19.58 -5.94 4.02
CA GLN A 104 19.07 -7.25 4.40
C GLN A 104 17.55 -7.26 4.35
N ILE A 105 16.95 -8.44 4.35
CA ILE A 105 15.51 -8.59 4.55
C ILE A 105 15.21 -9.27 5.88
N ARG A 106 14.03 -8.99 6.43
CA ARG A 106 13.37 -9.80 7.44
C ARG A 106 12.08 -10.37 6.87
N ALA A 107 11.96 -11.69 6.87
CA ALA A 107 10.78 -12.43 6.42
C ALA A 107 10.16 -13.23 7.58
N GLY A 108 8.84 -13.49 7.52
CA GLY A 108 8.18 -14.39 8.47
C GLY A 108 8.02 -13.86 9.90
N SER A 109 7.91 -12.54 10.06
CA SER A 109 7.64 -11.90 11.35
C SER A 109 6.49 -10.90 11.27
N ASN A 110 5.74 -10.76 12.37
CA ASN A 110 4.82 -9.65 12.57
C ASN A 110 5.55 -8.32 12.85
N TYR A 111 6.84 -8.38 13.20
CA TYR A 111 7.63 -7.25 13.66
C TYR A 111 8.75 -6.94 12.69
N CYS A 112 8.92 -5.68 12.31
CA CYS A 112 10.02 -5.26 11.45
C CYS A 112 11.38 -5.30 12.16
N LYS A 113 11.42 -5.36 13.51
CA LYS A 113 12.65 -5.31 14.32
C LYS A 113 13.07 -6.63 14.99
N SER A 114 12.20 -7.65 15.03
CA SER A 114 12.45 -8.90 15.76
C SER A 114 11.76 -10.09 15.09
N GLY A 115 12.16 -11.32 15.46
CA GLY A 115 11.57 -12.57 14.95
C GLY A 115 11.81 -12.86 13.47
N GLY A 116 11.34 -14.01 12.99
CA GLY A 116 11.48 -14.40 11.59
C GLY A 116 12.93 -14.64 11.15
N GLN A 117 13.17 -14.56 9.84
CA GLN A 117 14.44 -14.87 9.18
C GLN A 117 15.09 -13.59 8.69
N VAL A 118 16.33 -13.33 9.10
CA VAL A 118 17.14 -12.21 8.59
C VAL A 118 18.16 -12.75 7.58
N VAL A 119 18.12 -12.23 6.36
CA VAL A 119 19.00 -12.70 5.27
C VAL A 119 19.61 -11.51 4.54
N GLN A 120 20.92 -11.55 4.33
CA GLN A 120 21.67 -10.51 3.62
C GLN A 120 21.35 -10.50 2.12
N ILE A 121 21.46 -9.34 1.48
CA ILE A 121 21.35 -9.22 0.03
C ILE A 121 22.71 -9.51 -0.62
N LYS A 122 22.74 -10.50 -1.52
CA LYS A 122 23.91 -10.83 -2.32
C LYS A 122 24.04 -9.92 -3.53
N LYS A 123 22.92 -9.61 -4.18
CA LYS A 123 22.91 -8.82 -5.42
C LYS A 123 21.59 -8.07 -5.59
N VAL A 124 21.69 -6.84 -6.07
CA VAL A 124 20.55 -6.01 -6.48
C VAL A 124 20.54 -5.93 -8.01
N ARG A 125 19.37 -6.10 -8.61
CA ARG A 125 19.12 -5.93 -10.05
C ARG A 125 17.98 -4.92 -10.22
N VAL A 126 18.34 -3.68 -10.48
CA VAL A 126 17.39 -2.62 -10.83
C VAL A 126 16.97 -2.77 -12.28
N HIS A 127 15.70 -2.50 -12.59
CA HIS A 127 15.22 -2.46 -13.96
C HIS A 127 16.04 -1.46 -14.80
N SER A 128 16.53 -1.87 -15.97
CA SER A 128 17.47 -1.07 -16.78
C SER A 128 16.89 0.27 -17.26
N LYS A 129 15.56 0.36 -17.32
CA LYS A 129 14.82 1.57 -17.69
C LYS A 129 14.21 2.31 -16.48
N PHE A 130 14.65 2.01 -15.26
CA PHE A 130 14.20 2.75 -14.09
C PHE A 130 14.60 4.23 -14.20
N ASN A 131 13.64 5.13 -13.98
CA ASN A 131 13.88 6.57 -13.97
C ASN A 131 13.48 7.16 -12.61
N ILE A 132 14.46 7.63 -11.86
CA ILE A 132 14.27 8.18 -10.51
C ILE A 132 13.43 9.46 -10.46
N ASN A 133 13.37 10.22 -11.56
CA ASN A 133 12.62 11.48 -11.61
C ASN A 133 11.13 11.25 -11.88
N THR A 134 10.79 10.19 -12.60
CA THR A 134 9.41 9.85 -13.01
C THR A 134 8.85 8.64 -12.29
N PHE A 135 9.69 7.86 -11.59
CA PHE A 135 9.39 6.55 -11.03
C PHE A 135 8.88 5.54 -12.07
N GLU A 136 9.15 5.77 -13.35
CA GLU A 136 8.85 4.79 -14.37
C GLU A 136 9.77 3.57 -14.24
N ASN A 137 9.20 2.37 -14.37
CA ASN A 137 9.88 1.09 -14.15
C ASN A 137 10.55 0.98 -12.77
N ASP A 138 9.91 1.50 -11.73
CA ASP A 138 10.37 1.45 -10.34
C ASP A 138 10.27 0.04 -9.73
N VAL A 139 11.11 -0.86 -10.22
CA VAL A 139 11.16 -2.26 -9.80
C VAL A 139 12.60 -2.76 -9.72
N ALA A 140 12.89 -3.51 -8.65
CA ALA A 140 14.16 -4.19 -8.46
C ALA A 140 13.95 -5.62 -7.94
N ILE A 141 14.87 -6.49 -8.36
CA ILE A 141 15.01 -7.85 -7.84
C ILE A 141 16.21 -7.91 -6.91
N LEU A 142 16.00 -8.45 -5.71
CA LEU A 142 17.05 -8.72 -4.75
C LEU A 142 17.31 -10.23 -4.71
N HIS A 143 18.57 -10.62 -4.92
CA HIS A 143 19.03 -11.98 -4.72
C HIS A 143 19.58 -12.11 -3.30
N LEU A 144 19.03 -13.06 -2.53
CA LEU A 144 19.46 -13.34 -1.18
C LEU A 144 20.79 -14.10 -1.15
N SER A 145 21.56 -13.93 -0.08
CA SER A 145 22.79 -14.71 0.16
C SER A 145 22.52 -16.16 0.51
N ASN A 146 21.36 -16.44 1.11
CA ASN A 146 20.89 -17.76 1.50
C ASN A 146 19.40 -17.91 1.20
N ASN A 147 18.93 -19.14 1.03
CA ASN A 147 17.51 -19.41 0.82
C ASN A 147 16.71 -19.20 2.10
N LEU A 148 15.53 -18.60 1.97
CA LEU A 148 14.50 -18.61 2.99
C LEU A 148 13.96 -20.02 3.20
N LYS A 149 13.74 -20.37 4.46
CA LYS A 149 12.98 -21.57 4.83
C LYS A 149 11.49 -21.25 4.72
N PHE A 150 10.81 -21.89 3.76
CA PHE A 150 9.38 -21.73 3.60
C PHE A 150 8.61 -22.47 4.70
N GLY A 151 7.43 -21.96 5.04
CA GLY A 151 6.60 -22.48 6.12
C GLY A 151 5.28 -21.72 6.21
N LEU A 152 4.63 -21.76 7.38
CA LEU A 152 3.35 -21.06 7.57
C LEU A 152 3.47 -19.54 7.43
N THR A 153 4.56 -18.96 7.92
CA THR A 153 4.79 -17.50 7.95
C THR A 153 5.63 -16.99 6.79
N THR A 154 6.20 -17.85 5.96
CA THR A 154 7.11 -17.47 4.86
C THR A 154 6.77 -18.28 3.61
N LYS A 155 6.21 -17.63 2.59
CA LYS A 155 5.82 -18.26 1.31
C LYS A 155 5.98 -17.26 0.16
N SER A 156 6.18 -17.75 -1.05
CA SER A 156 6.16 -16.90 -2.25
C SER A 156 4.75 -16.42 -2.60
N ILE A 157 4.66 -15.25 -3.22
CA ILE A 157 3.46 -14.77 -3.92
C ILE A 157 3.57 -15.06 -5.42
N GLN A 158 2.45 -15.38 -6.06
CA GLN A 158 2.39 -15.51 -7.52
C GLN A 158 2.16 -14.15 -8.17
N LEU A 159 2.79 -13.91 -9.31
CA LEU A 159 2.49 -12.74 -10.14
C LEU A 159 1.11 -12.90 -10.78
N ALA A 160 0.39 -11.80 -10.94
CA ALA A 160 -0.81 -11.78 -11.77
C ALA A 160 -0.44 -11.87 -13.25
N ASP A 161 -1.24 -12.62 -14.01
CA ASP A 161 -1.02 -12.82 -15.45
C ASP A 161 -1.35 -11.57 -16.28
N ARG A 162 -2.14 -10.65 -15.70
CA ARG A 162 -2.57 -9.40 -16.32
C ARG A 162 -2.85 -8.35 -15.26
N THR A 163 -2.67 -7.08 -15.63
CA THR A 163 -3.01 -5.94 -14.79
C THR A 163 -4.54 -5.89 -14.57
N PRO A 164 -5.03 -5.94 -13.33
CA PRO A 164 -6.45 -5.80 -13.05
C PRO A 164 -6.92 -4.35 -13.26
N THR A 165 -8.10 -4.17 -13.84
CA THR A 165 -8.69 -2.84 -14.07
C THR A 165 -9.65 -2.38 -12.97
N LYS A 166 -10.06 -3.28 -12.07
CA LYS A 166 -11.02 -2.97 -10.99
C LYS A 166 -10.95 -3.91 -9.78
N GLY A 167 -11.65 -3.49 -8.74
CA GLY A 167 -11.98 -4.29 -7.56
C GLY A 167 -11.02 -4.11 -6.39
N ASN A 168 -11.31 -4.82 -5.30
CA ASN A 168 -10.57 -4.68 -4.05
C ASN A 168 -9.17 -5.27 -4.16
N VAL A 169 -8.24 -4.63 -3.48
CA VAL A 169 -6.84 -5.00 -3.32
C VAL A 169 -6.40 -4.69 -1.91
N LEU A 170 -5.34 -5.34 -1.44
CA LEU A 170 -4.73 -5.02 -0.15
C LEU A 170 -3.28 -4.57 -0.35
N VAL A 171 -2.84 -3.69 0.55
CA VAL A 171 -1.42 -3.39 0.79
C VAL A 171 -1.10 -3.79 2.22
N SER A 172 0.07 -4.38 2.43
CA SER A 172 0.59 -4.67 3.77
C SER A 172 2.01 -4.16 3.96
N GLY A 173 2.33 -3.78 5.19
CA GLY A 173 3.64 -3.23 5.52
C GLY A 173 3.73 -2.67 6.94
N TRP A 174 4.87 -2.05 7.23
CA TRP A 174 5.18 -1.42 8.52
C TRP A 174 5.28 0.10 8.38
N GLY A 175 4.75 0.66 7.29
CA GLY A 175 4.79 2.08 7.02
C GLY A 175 4.14 2.93 8.11
N THR A 176 4.35 4.24 7.98
CA THR A 176 3.90 5.23 8.94
C THR A 176 2.39 5.27 9.00
N THR A 177 1.92 5.62 10.18
CA THR A 177 0.54 5.38 10.59
C THR A 177 -0.35 6.61 10.45
N SER A 178 0.28 7.73 10.13
CA SER A 178 -0.30 9.03 9.88
C SER A 178 0.66 9.75 8.94
N GLU A 179 0.12 10.59 8.08
CA GLU A 179 0.92 11.51 7.28
C GLU A 179 1.83 12.33 8.23
N ASN A 180 3.09 12.55 7.82
CA ASN A 180 4.13 13.27 8.59
C ASN A 180 4.65 12.58 9.86
N SER A 181 4.24 11.35 10.17
CA SER A 181 4.93 10.56 11.20
C SER A 181 6.28 10.08 10.68
N PHE A 182 7.30 10.11 11.54
CA PHE A 182 8.61 9.47 11.30
C PHE A 182 8.71 8.09 11.93
N ILE A 183 7.65 7.63 12.60
CA ILE A 183 7.63 6.38 13.36
C ILE A 183 6.86 5.33 12.56
N HIS A 184 7.59 4.31 12.11
CA HIS A 184 7.05 3.09 11.50
C HIS A 184 6.22 2.30 12.52
N SER A 185 5.17 1.60 12.05
CA SER A 185 4.42 0.72 12.92
C SER A 185 5.30 -0.44 13.41
N PRO A 186 5.32 -0.75 14.72
CA PRO A 186 6.07 -1.89 15.22
C PRO A 186 5.47 -3.23 14.79
N HIS A 187 4.18 -3.25 14.42
CA HIS A 187 3.45 -4.45 14.00
C HIS A 187 3.04 -4.35 12.55
N LEU A 188 3.00 -5.49 11.84
CA LEU A 188 2.54 -5.56 10.47
C LEU A 188 1.08 -5.10 10.37
N GLN A 189 0.84 -4.19 9.43
CA GLN A 189 -0.47 -3.64 9.15
C GLN A 189 -0.89 -3.99 7.73
N TYR A 190 -2.18 -3.87 7.47
CA TYR A 190 -2.73 -3.84 6.13
C TYR A 190 -3.81 -2.76 5.96
N VAL A 191 -4.09 -2.44 4.71
CA VAL A 191 -5.20 -1.60 4.28
C VAL A 191 -5.86 -2.19 3.04
N ASP A 192 -7.20 -2.17 3.02
CA ASP A 192 -7.98 -2.46 1.83
C ASP A 192 -8.16 -1.18 0.99
N LEU A 193 -7.83 -1.29 -0.29
CA LEU A 193 -7.99 -0.25 -1.30
C LEU A 193 -8.83 -0.79 -2.46
N LYS A 194 -9.17 0.08 -3.40
CA LYS A 194 -9.81 -0.30 -4.66
C LYS A 194 -9.00 0.22 -5.83
N ILE A 195 -8.78 -0.64 -6.82
CA ILE A 195 -8.21 -0.21 -8.10
C ILE A 195 -9.14 0.80 -8.75
N ILE A 196 -8.55 1.87 -9.28
CA ILE A 196 -9.21 2.88 -10.09
C ILE A 196 -8.55 2.98 -11.46
N ASP A 197 -9.31 3.49 -12.41
CA ASP A 197 -8.81 3.76 -13.76
C ASP A 197 -7.64 4.76 -13.76
N ARG A 198 -6.67 4.53 -14.65
CA ARG A 198 -5.44 5.31 -14.75
C ARG A 198 -5.70 6.76 -15.17
N MET A 199 -6.59 6.99 -16.14
CA MET A 199 -6.96 8.33 -16.56
C MET A 199 -7.72 9.06 -15.46
N CYS A 200 -8.61 8.35 -14.75
CA CYS A 200 -9.26 8.91 -13.57
C CYS A 200 -8.22 9.33 -12.53
N CYS A 201 -7.31 8.43 -12.15
CA CYS A 201 -6.22 8.69 -11.21
C CYS A 201 -5.41 9.93 -11.57
N HIS A 202 -4.95 10.01 -12.83
CA HIS A 202 -4.19 11.15 -13.34
C HIS A 202 -4.98 12.47 -13.21
N SER A 203 -6.27 12.47 -13.55
CA SER A 203 -7.11 13.67 -13.53
C SER A 203 -7.49 14.20 -12.14
N ARG A 204 -7.31 13.42 -11.06
CA ARG A 204 -7.76 13.83 -9.70
C ARG A 204 -6.89 14.93 -9.09
N GLY A 205 -5.58 14.84 -9.28
CA GLY A 205 -4.62 15.78 -8.70
C GLY A 205 -3.28 15.78 -9.44
N TYR A 206 -2.83 14.60 -9.88
CA TYR A 206 -1.53 14.45 -10.53
C TYR A 206 -1.34 15.32 -11.78
N ALA A 207 -2.38 15.50 -12.61
CA ALA A 207 -2.32 16.39 -13.77
C ALA A 207 -2.03 17.86 -13.39
N LYS A 208 -2.56 18.34 -12.26
CA LYS A 208 -2.33 19.71 -11.77
C LYS A 208 -0.91 19.91 -11.25
N GLU A 209 -0.28 18.84 -10.78
CA GLU A 209 1.08 18.79 -10.26
C GLU A 209 2.12 18.44 -11.35
N ASN A 210 1.73 18.46 -12.63
CA ASN A 210 2.55 18.03 -13.77
C ASN A 210 3.15 16.62 -13.60
N LYS A 211 2.42 15.72 -12.92
CA LYS A 211 2.80 14.31 -12.73
C LYS A 211 2.02 13.43 -13.70
N ILE A 212 2.73 12.63 -14.48
CA ILE A 212 2.17 11.71 -15.46
C ILE A 212 2.03 10.32 -14.83
N ILE A 213 0.86 9.70 -15.00
CA ILE A 213 0.64 8.29 -14.64
C ILE A 213 0.79 7.45 -15.92
N THR A 214 1.91 6.73 -16.05
CA THR A 214 2.27 5.97 -17.26
C THR A 214 1.59 4.60 -17.31
N ASP A 215 1.63 3.93 -18.46
CA ASP A 215 1.00 2.61 -18.66
C ASP A 215 1.57 1.50 -17.76
N GLY A 216 2.79 1.68 -17.26
CA GLY A 216 3.42 0.78 -16.30
C GLY A 216 2.92 0.96 -14.85
N MET A 217 2.00 1.89 -14.60
CA MET A 217 1.52 2.24 -13.26
C MET A 217 0.08 1.80 -13.03
N ILE A 218 -0.23 1.43 -11.79
CA ILE A 218 -1.57 1.08 -11.33
C ILE A 218 -1.93 1.98 -10.14
N CYS A 219 -3.18 2.46 -10.09
CA CYS A 219 -3.66 3.29 -8.99
C CYS A 219 -4.68 2.54 -8.14
N ALA A 220 -4.60 2.73 -6.82
CA ALA A 220 -5.55 2.20 -5.86
C ALA A 220 -5.92 3.27 -4.85
N VAL A 221 -7.21 3.43 -4.56
CA VAL A 221 -7.70 4.46 -3.64
C VAL A 221 -8.36 3.83 -2.41
N GLY A 222 -8.14 4.41 -1.24
CA GLY A 222 -8.83 4.06 0.00
C GLY A 222 -9.74 5.18 0.50
N ASN A 223 -10.69 4.85 1.37
CA ASN A 223 -11.56 5.85 2.01
C ASN A 223 -10.87 6.48 3.21
N ASN A 224 -10.07 7.53 2.97
CA ASN A 224 -9.18 8.11 3.99
C ASN A 224 -8.21 7.06 4.58
N LYS A 225 -7.86 6.04 3.79
CA LYS A 225 -6.84 5.06 4.10
C LYS A 225 -5.90 4.97 2.92
N ASP A 226 -4.63 4.67 3.18
CA ASP A 226 -3.62 4.66 2.13
C ASP A 226 -2.38 3.88 2.57
N ALA A 227 -1.58 3.44 1.60
CA ALA A 227 -0.19 3.10 1.85
C ALA A 227 0.59 4.37 2.21
N CYS A 228 1.61 4.27 3.06
CA CYS A 228 2.38 5.45 3.46
C CYS A 228 3.87 5.16 3.60
N GLN A 229 4.62 6.09 4.17
CA GLN A 229 6.08 6.05 4.22
C GLN A 229 6.57 4.76 4.88
N GLY A 230 7.41 3.99 4.20
CA GLY A 230 7.88 2.67 4.67
C GLY A 230 7.09 1.47 4.12
N ASP A 231 5.91 1.68 3.52
CA ASP A 231 5.22 0.64 2.75
C ASP A 231 5.78 0.50 1.32
N SER A 232 6.52 1.50 0.84
CA SER A 232 7.19 1.50 -0.47
C SER A 232 7.97 0.22 -0.73
N GLY A 233 7.91 -0.30 -1.95
CA GLY A 233 8.44 -1.62 -2.32
C GLY A 233 7.57 -2.80 -1.87
N GLY A 234 6.58 -2.58 -0.99
CA GLY A 234 5.63 -3.59 -0.55
C GLY A 234 4.64 -4.03 -1.63
N PRO A 235 3.96 -5.17 -1.42
CA PRO A 235 3.07 -5.75 -2.42
C PRO A 235 1.68 -5.10 -2.43
N LEU A 236 1.17 -4.82 -3.64
CA LEU A 236 -0.25 -4.64 -3.89
C LEU A 236 -0.85 -5.99 -4.33
N VAL A 237 -1.77 -6.53 -3.54
CA VAL A 237 -2.26 -7.91 -3.72
C VAL A 237 -3.74 -7.93 -4.07
N LYS A 238 -4.09 -8.75 -5.07
CA LYS A 238 -5.46 -9.09 -5.44
C LYS A 238 -5.66 -10.60 -5.45
N ALA A 239 -6.58 -11.09 -4.62
CA ALA A 239 -6.92 -12.52 -4.58
C ALA A 239 -5.69 -13.45 -4.49
N GLY A 240 -4.71 -13.09 -3.66
CA GLY A 240 -3.48 -13.87 -3.46
C GLY A 240 -2.42 -13.73 -4.56
N LYS A 241 -2.65 -12.91 -5.59
CA LYS A 241 -1.67 -12.59 -6.63
C LYS A 241 -1.12 -11.17 -6.49
N LEU A 242 0.16 -10.99 -6.79
CA LEU A 242 0.81 -9.68 -6.85
C LEU A 242 0.36 -8.96 -8.12
N VAL A 243 -0.23 -7.78 -7.96
CA VAL A 243 -0.73 -6.95 -9.07
C VAL A 243 -0.01 -5.61 -9.19
N GLY A 244 0.85 -5.27 -8.23
CA GLY A 244 1.64 -4.05 -8.24
C GLY A 244 2.62 -3.99 -7.06
N ILE A 245 3.46 -2.95 -7.08
CA ILE A 245 4.43 -2.63 -6.04
C ILE A 245 4.10 -1.21 -5.56
N VAL A 246 4.04 -0.99 -4.25
CA VAL A 246 3.88 0.37 -3.69
C VAL A 246 5.11 1.18 -4.09
N SER A 247 4.94 2.33 -4.73
CA SER A 247 6.04 3.09 -5.33
C SER A 247 6.06 4.53 -4.84
N TRP A 248 5.10 5.35 -5.28
CA TRP A 248 5.03 6.77 -4.95
C TRP A 248 3.58 7.27 -4.89
N GLY A 249 3.39 8.42 -4.25
CA GLY A 249 2.13 9.15 -4.14
C GLY A 249 2.37 10.55 -3.57
N ILE A 250 1.40 11.46 -3.67
CA ILE A 250 1.50 12.80 -3.05
C ILE A 250 0.76 12.80 -1.72
N GLY A 251 1.53 12.81 -0.63
CA GLY A 251 0.99 12.66 0.72
C GLY A 251 0.50 11.24 1.00
N CYS A 252 -0.25 11.07 2.07
CA CYS A 252 -0.92 9.79 2.39
C CYS A 252 -2.38 10.04 2.73
N ALA A 253 -3.29 9.31 2.09
CA ALA A 253 -4.74 9.38 2.28
C ALA A 253 -5.36 10.75 1.97
N ARG A 254 -4.72 11.54 1.10
CA ARG A 254 -5.29 12.79 0.58
C ARG A 254 -6.39 12.45 -0.44
N LYS A 255 -7.51 13.16 -0.39
CA LYS A 255 -8.69 12.82 -1.23
C LYS A 255 -8.38 12.93 -2.73
N GLU A 256 -7.47 13.84 -3.08
CA GLU A 256 -7.08 14.18 -4.45
C GLU A 256 -6.00 13.23 -5.01
N TYR A 257 -5.28 12.51 -4.16
CA TYR A 257 -4.11 11.72 -4.51
C TYR A 257 -4.28 10.26 -4.05
N PRO A 258 -4.73 9.38 -4.97
CA PRO A 258 -4.65 7.92 -4.82
C PRO A 258 -3.22 7.41 -4.82
#